data_AF-A0A2E6CFX0-F1
#
_entry.id   AF-A0A2E6CFX0-F1
#
_cell.length_a   1.000
_cell.length_b   1.000
_cell.length_c   1.000
_cell.angle_alpha   90.00
_cell.angle_beta   90.00
_cell.angle_gamma   90.00
#
_symmetry.space_group_name_H-M   'P 1'
#
loop_
_entity.id
_entity.type
_entity.pdbx_description
1 polymer ?
#
loop_
_entity_poly.entity_id
_entity_poly.type
_entity_poly.pdbx_seq_one_letter_code
_entity_poly.pdbx_strand_id
1 'polypeptide(L)'
;MPPPPEDGPEKFVEFAMMFLDKDGDGVHGISEGDEGLEGLHHPAECGEDLSESELGPVATNVSCGTSESEGNQVQRTVCNVGPYNSAAISLPSERAADCFRIAAIKGNNIAFEIVNEDDGTVLFDMSMGKEAFDRLVLTGGPDGAVCRINLLSADEADASITVEFIYHPTF
;
A
#
# COMPACT_ATOMS: atom_id res chain seq x y z
N MET A 1 7.54 36.40 -20.64
CA MET A 1 6.63 35.70 -19.71
C MET A 1 5.47 35.19 -20.55
N PRO A 2 5.38 33.87 -20.81
CA PRO A 2 4.16 33.31 -21.36
C PRO A 2 3.06 33.33 -20.27
N PRO A 3 1.78 33.45 -20.66
CA PRO A 3 0.66 33.51 -19.72
C PRO A 3 0.47 32.14 -19.03
N PRO A 4 -0.14 32.12 -17.84
CA PRO A 4 -0.48 30.87 -17.17
C PRO A 4 -1.53 30.11 -17.99
N PRO A 5 -1.44 28.77 -18.09
CA PRO A 5 -2.51 28.00 -18.69
C PRO A 5 -3.76 28.07 -17.81
N GLU A 6 -4.84 28.58 -18.40
CA GLU A 6 -6.21 28.45 -17.89
C GLU A 6 -6.71 27.05 -18.21
N ASP A 7 -6.53 26.08 -17.32
CA ASP A 7 -7.08 24.74 -17.50
C ASP A 7 -7.76 24.27 -16.22
N GLY A 8 -9.06 24.00 -16.36
CA GLY A 8 -9.96 23.58 -15.28
C GLY A 8 -9.74 22.14 -14.81
N PRO A 9 -10.61 21.64 -13.89
CA PRO A 9 -10.46 20.34 -13.24
C PRO A 9 -10.53 19.13 -14.19
N GLU A 10 -10.88 19.32 -15.47
CA GLU A 10 -10.95 18.25 -16.45
C GLU A 10 -9.58 17.70 -16.84
N LYS A 11 -8.49 18.48 -16.72
CA LYS A 11 -7.13 17.96 -16.95
C LYS A 11 -6.60 17.07 -15.82
N PHE A 12 -7.16 17.18 -14.61
CA PHE A 12 -6.89 16.20 -13.55
C PHE A 12 -7.52 14.84 -13.89
N VAL A 13 -8.71 14.85 -14.50
CA VAL A 13 -9.37 13.63 -14.99
C VAL A 13 -8.63 13.06 -16.20
N GLU A 14 -8.13 13.90 -17.11
CA GLU A 14 -7.29 13.44 -18.22
C GLU A 14 -5.94 12.87 -17.75
N PHE A 15 -5.30 13.46 -16.73
CA PHE A 15 -4.06 12.90 -16.16
C PHE A 15 -4.31 11.55 -15.48
N ALA A 16 -5.43 11.40 -14.77
CA ALA A 16 -5.86 10.12 -14.20
C ALA A 16 -6.23 9.09 -15.28
N MET A 17 -6.78 9.52 -16.42
CA MET A 17 -7.08 8.64 -17.56
C MET A 17 -5.90 8.39 -18.48
N MET A 18 -4.79 9.13 -18.35
CA MET A 18 -3.57 8.87 -19.13
C MET A 18 -2.78 7.65 -18.60
N PHE A 19 -3.13 7.16 -17.40
CA PHE A 19 -2.72 5.86 -16.86
C PHE A 19 -3.64 4.70 -17.27
N LEU A 20 -4.68 4.97 -18.07
CA LEU A 20 -5.53 3.93 -18.67
C LEU A 20 -5.07 3.69 -20.11
N ASP A 21 -4.35 2.58 -20.29
CA ASP A 21 -3.65 2.13 -21.48
C ASP A 21 -4.39 2.27 -22.83
N LYS A 22 -3.65 2.80 -23.81
CA LYS A 22 -3.99 2.78 -25.25
C LYS A 22 -3.81 1.39 -25.88
N ASP A 23 -3.37 0.41 -25.10
CA ASP A 23 -3.05 -0.95 -25.55
C ASP A 23 -3.87 -2.03 -24.79
N GLY A 24 -4.84 -1.64 -23.95
CA GLY A 24 -5.84 -2.55 -23.38
C GLY A 24 -5.33 -3.61 -22.39
N ASP A 25 -4.06 -3.56 -22.00
CA ASP A 25 -3.53 -4.26 -20.84
C ASP A 25 -3.17 -3.18 -19.81
N GLY A 26 -4.22 -2.66 -19.16
CA GLY A 26 -4.04 -1.78 -18.01
C GLY A 26 -3.21 -2.48 -16.94
N VAL A 27 -2.60 -1.72 -16.04
CA VAL A 27 -1.89 -2.25 -14.87
C VAL A 27 -2.74 -3.38 -14.25
N HIS A 28 -2.32 -4.63 -14.44
CA HIS A 28 -3.12 -5.78 -14.01
C HIS A 28 -3.09 -5.77 -12.48
N GLY A 29 -4.22 -5.45 -11.86
CA GLY A 29 -4.37 -5.54 -10.41
C GLY A 29 -4.21 -6.98 -9.95
N ILE A 30 -3.95 -7.18 -8.65
CA ILE A 30 -3.91 -8.51 -8.08
C ILE A 30 -5.31 -9.00 -7.72
N SER A 31 -5.52 -10.30 -7.87
CA SER A 31 -6.78 -10.96 -7.58
C SER A 31 -6.62 -12.07 -6.54
N GLU A 32 -7.70 -12.33 -5.82
CA GLU A 32 -7.78 -13.51 -4.96
C GLU A 32 -7.55 -14.78 -5.81
N GLY A 33 -6.53 -15.57 -5.46
CA GLY A 33 -6.17 -16.78 -6.19
C GLY A 33 -5.13 -16.61 -7.29
N ASP A 34 -4.54 -15.41 -7.46
CA ASP A 34 -3.30 -15.24 -8.21
C ASP A 34 -2.15 -16.05 -7.57
N GLU A 35 -1.12 -16.37 -8.38
CA GLU A 35 0.05 -17.12 -7.90
C GLU A 35 0.73 -16.41 -6.72
N GLY A 36 0.84 -17.12 -5.60
CA GLY A 36 1.36 -16.61 -4.32
C GLY A 36 0.31 -15.98 -3.41
N LEU A 37 -0.95 -15.87 -3.85
CA LEU A 37 -2.09 -15.38 -3.06
C LEU A 37 -3.16 -16.48 -2.85
N GLU A 38 -2.96 -17.68 -3.40
CA GLU A 38 -3.93 -18.76 -3.28
C GLU A 38 -4.08 -19.21 -1.81
N GLY A 39 -5.32 -19.25 -1.34
CA GLY A 39 -5.63 -19.72 0.01
C GLY A 39 -5.28 -18.73 1.12
N LEU A 40 -4.91 -17.49 0.78
CA LEU A 40 -4.94 -16.40 1.76
C LEU A 40 -6.36 -16.22 2.29
N HIS A 41 -6.44 -15.84 3.56
CA HIS A 41 -7.73 -15.56 4.19
C HIS A 41 -8.26 -14.20 3.69
N HIS A 42 -9.56 -13.99 3.87
CA HIS A 42 -10.16 -12.69 3.63
C HIS A 42 -9.81 -11.72 4.77
N PRO A 43 -9.57 -10.44 4.47
CA PRO A 43 -9.46 -9.41 5.50
C PRO A 43 -10.73 -9.37 6.36
N ALA A 44 -10.60 -8.89 7.59
CA ALA A 44 -11.77 -8.58 8.41
C ALA A 44 -12.62 -7.49 7.73
N GLU A 45 -13.89 -7.39 8.11
CA GLU A 45 -14.77 -6.36 7.54
C GLU A 45 -14.24 -4.96 7.84
N CYS A 46 -14.24 -4.12 6.81
CA CYS A 46 -13.72 -2.76 6.89
C CYS A 46 -14.62 -1.91 7.79
N GLY A 47 -14.00 -1.31 8.80
CA GLY A 47 -14.69 -0.49 9.78
C GLY A 47 -13.71 0.18 10.75
N GLU A 48 -14.28 0.96 11.66
CA GLU A 48 -13.51 1.61 12.73
C GLU A 48 -12.82 0.55 13.61
N ASP A 49 -13.51 -0.53 13.97
CA ASP A 49 -12.95 -1.61 14.80
C ASP A 49 -11.68 -2.23 14.18
N LEU A 50 -11.69 -2.48 12.87
CA LEU A 50 -10.51 -2.99 12.16
C LEU A 50 -9.37 -1.97 12.21
N SER A 51 -9.67 -0.72 11.87
CA SER A 51 -8.69 0.38 11.84
C SER A 51 -8.03 0.57 13.21
N GLU A 52 -8.80 0.49 14.30
CA GLU A 52 -8.30 0.58 15.67
C GLU A 52 -7.51 -0.66 16.08
N SER A 53 -7.95 -1.86 15.68
CA SER A 53 -7.27 -3.11 16.02
C SER A 53 -5.86 -3.19 15.42
N GLU A 54 -5.67 -2.59 14.24
CA GLU A 54 -4.40 -2.59 13.51
C GLU A 54 -3.41 -1.52 13.99
N LEU A 55 -3.78 -0.62 14.91
CA LEU A 55 -2.84 0.39 15.42
C LEU A 55 -1.61 -0.21 16.10
N GLY A 56 -1.74 -1.42 16.66
CA GLY A 56 -0.69 -2.14 17.37
C GLY A 56 0.00 -3.23 16.54
N PRO A 57 1.07 -3.82 17.10
CA PRO A 57 1.71 -4.98 16.50
C PRO A 57 0.87 -6.25 16.67
N VAL A 58 0.84 -7.09 15.64
CA VAL A 58 0.25 -8.43 15.68
C VAL A 58 1.19 -9.39 16.42
N ALA A 59 2.49 -9.23 16.23
CA ALA A 59 3.53 -9.97 16.93
C ALA A 59 4.80 -9.12 17.12
N THR A 60 5.66 -9.52 18.05
CA THR A 60 6.90 -8.80 18.39
C THR A 60 8.11 -9.74 18.33
N ASN A 61 9.28 -9.19 18.03
CA ASN A 61 10.55 -9.93 17.84
C ASN A 61 10.45 -10.94 16.68
N VAL A 62 9.82 -10.51 15.59
CA VAL A 62 9.71 -11.29 14.35
C VAL A 62 10.89 -10.92 13.46
N SER A 63 11.70 -11.90 13.11
CA SER A 63 12.79 -11.72 12.16
C SER A 63 12.25 -11.59 10.73
N CYS A 64 12.74 -10.59 10.00
CA CYS A 64 12.49 -10.47 8.58
C CYS A 64 13.26 -11.59 7.86
N GLY A 65 12.57 -12.47 7.13
CA GLY A 65 13.22 -13.60 6.45
C GLY A 65 14.18 -13.20 5.32
N THR A 66 14.14 -11.95 4.89
CA THR A 66 14.92 -11.40 3.77
C THR A 66 16.00 -10.41 4.20
N SER A 67 16.08 -10.06 5.49
CA SER A 67 17.08 -9.14 6.06
C SER A 67 17.54 -9.62 7.44
N GLU A 68 18.50 -8.91 8.06
CA GLU A 68 18.88 -9.17 9.47
C GLU A 68 17.98 -8.41 10.46
N SER A 69 16.92 -7.76 9.96
CA SER A 69 15.99 -6.99 10.78
C SER A 69 15.15 -7.90 11.68
N GLU A 70 14.96 -7.47 12.92
CA GLU A 70 14.00 -8.05 13.86
C GLU A 70 13.14 -6.94 14.43
N GLY A 71 11.82 -7.15 14.45
CA GLY A 71 10.91 -6.10 14.87
C GLY A 71 9.50 -6.57 15.16
N ASN A 72 8.59 -5.62 15.04
CA ASN A 72 7.16 -5.81 15.25
C ASN A 72 6.49 -6.13 13.92
N GLN A 73 5.78 -7.24 13.85
CA GLN A 73 4.90 -7.54 12.73
C GLN A 73 3.66 -6.67 12.83
N VAL A 74 3.40 -5.89 11.79
CA VAL A 74 2.31 -4.92 11.73
C VAL A 74 1.48 -5.19 10.49
N GLN A 75 0.16 -5.03 10.60
CA GLN A 75 -0.79 -5.19 9.52
C GLN A 75 -1.52 -3.87 9.25
N ARG A 76 -1.79 -3.59 7.98
CA ARG A 76 -2.57 -2.44 7.52
C ARG A 76 -3.52 -2.92 6.43
N THR A 77 -4.80 -2.83 6.70
CA THR A 77 -5.86 -3.16 5.76
C THR A 77 -6.37 -1.91 5.06
N VAL A 78 -6.50 -1.98 3.73
CA VAL A 78 -7.17 -0.96 2.92
C VAL A 78 -8.28 -1.60 2.09
N CYS A 79 -9.35 -0.83 1.88
CA CYS A 79 -10.61 -1.31 1.33
C CYS A 79 -11.11 -0.44 0.19
N ASN A 80 -11.84 -1.01 -0.77
CA ASN A 80 -12.43 -0.27 -1.89
C ASN A 80 -13.67 0.55 -1.49
N VAL A 81 -13.62 1.15 -0.30
CA VAL A 81 -14.68 1.98 0.27
C VAL A 81 -14.05 3.07 1.12
N GLY A 82 -14.45 4.32 0.88
CA GLY A 82 -14.04 5.44 1.73
C GLY A 82 -14.72 5.37 3.11
N PRO A 83 -14.04 5.78 4.20
CA PRO A 83 -12.69 6.36 4.26
C PRO A 83 -11.55 5.32 4.40
N TYR A 84 -11.84 4.03 4.31
CA TYR A 84 -10.90 2.94 4.59
C TYR A 84 -10.03 2.55 3.39
N ASN A 85 -10.09 3.32 2.28
CA ASN A 85 -9.27 3.10 1.10
C ASN A 85 -7.81 3.56 1.26
N SER A 86 -7.43 4.03 2.44
CA SER A 86 -6.07 4.42 2.74
C SER A 86 -5.69 4.12 4.19
N ALA A 87 -4.46 3.67 4.41
CA ALA A 87 -3.92 3.39 5.74
C ALA A 87 -2.49 3.94 5.87
N ALA A 88 -2.18 4.53 7.03
CA ALA A 88 -0.89 5.16 7.28
C ALA A 88 0.15 4.17 7.86
N ILE A 89 1.38 4.31 7.40
CA ILE A 89 2.59 3.73 7.97
C ILE A 89 3.42 4.89 8.51
N SER A 90 3.34 5.12 9.82
CA SER A 90 4.14 6.15 10.49
C SER A 90 5.49 5.58 10.88
N LEU A 91 6.56 6.16 10.33
CA LEU A 91 7.95 5.81 10.62
C LEU A 91 8.63 7.00 11.29
N PRO A 92 8.67 7.06 12.63
CA PRO A 92 9.46 8.06 13.34
C PRO A 92 10.94 8.03 12.91
N SER A 93 11.69 9.06 13.32
CA SER A 93 13.15 9.06 13.18
C SER A 93 13.75 7.75 13.71
N GLU A 94 14.74 7.23 13.00
CA GLU A 94 15.42 5.96 13.29
C GLU A 94 14.52 4.70 13.23
N ARG A 95 13.41 4.76 12.49
CA ARG A 95 12.52 3.62 12.26
C ARG A 95 12.43 3.26 10.79
N ALA A 96 12.24 1.97 10.53
CA ALA A 96 12.08 1.43 9.20
C ALA A 96 10.98 0.37 9.17
N ALA A 97 10.50 0.12 7.95
CA ALA A 97 9.65 -1.01 7.64
C ALA A 97 10.24 -1.78 6.45
N ASP A 98 10.34 -3.09 6.57
CA ASP A 98 10.75 -4.01 5.51
C ASP A 98 9.89 -5.28 5.52
N CYS A 99 10.24 -6.27 4.69
CA CYS A 99 9.52 -7.55 4.64
C CYS A 99 8.03 -7.42 4.30
N PHE A 100 7.70 -6.53 3.37
CA PHE A 100 6.32 -6.33 2.92
C PHE A 100 5.77 -7.59 2.24
N ARG A 101 4.52 -7.94 2.57
CA ARG A 101 3.76 -9.01 1.90
C ARG A 101 2.25 -8.77 2.00
N ILE A 102 1.50 -9.43 1.13
CA ILE A 102 0.04 -9.50 1.25
C ILE A 102 -0.31 -10.64 2.21
N ALA A 103 -0.96 -10.32 3.32
CA ALA A 103 -1.36 -11.28 4.35
C ALA A 103 -2.80 -11.79 4.15
N ALA A 104 -3.65 -10.95 3.57
CA ALA A 104 -5.04 -11.27 3.27
C ALA A 104 -5.51 -10.47 2.04
N ILE A 105 -6.41 -11.05 1.27
CA ILE A 105 -6.98 -10.43 0.07
C ILE A 105 -8.42 -10.91 -0.12
N LYS A 106 -9.27 -10.01 -0.62
CA LYS A 106 -10.64 -10.30 -1.04
C LYS A 106 -10.97 -9.45 -2.27
N GLY A 107 -11.43 -10.08 -3.34
CA GLY A 107 -11.81 -9.42 -4.59
C GLY A 107 -10.79 -9.61 -5.71
N ASN A 108 -11.03 -8.95 -6.84
CA ASN A 108 -10.30 -9.09 -8.08
C ASN A 108 -9.84 -7.74 -8.64
N ASN A 109 -8.78 -7.77 -9.44
CA ASN A 109 -8.20 -6.58 -10.10
C ASN A 109 -7.90 -5.43 -9.13
N ILE A 110 -7.42 -5.76 -7.92
CA ILE A 110 -7.08 -4.78 -6.90
C ILE A 110 -5.76 -4.10 -7.26
N ALA A 111 -5.82 -2.80 -7.49
CA ALA A 111 -4.65 -1.95 -7.66
C ALA A 111 -4.43 -1.12 -6.39
N PHE A 112 -3.21 -1.13 -5.88
CA PHE A 112 -2.81 -0.30 -4.76
C PHE A 112 -1.40 0.27 -4.97
N GLU A 113 -1.10 1.31 -4.21
CA GLU A 113 0.21 1.94 -4.18
C GLU A 113 0.63 2.25 -2.74
N ILE A 114 1.92 2.51 -2.57
CA ILE A 114 2.47 3.13 -1.37
C ILE A 114 3.14 4.43 -1.76
N VAL A 115 2.71 5.53 -1.15
CA VAL A 115 3.25 6.87 -1.41
C VAL A 115 3.80 7.49 -0.15
N ASN A 116 4.77 8.40 -0.30
CA ASN A 116 5.14 9.32 0.76
C ASN A 116 4.01 10.37 0.93
N GLU A 117 3.51 10.55 2.16
CA GLU A 117 2.40 11.47 2.43
C GLU A 117 2.77 12.94 2.23
N ASP A 118 4.03 13.31 2.50
CA ASP A 118 4.47 14.72 2.47
C ASP A 118 4.57 15.29 1.05
N ASP A 119 5.06 14.49 0.09
CA ASP A 119 5.34 14.95 -1.28
C ASP A 119 4.62 14.15 -2.37
N GLY A 120 3.90 13.08 -2.01
CA GLY A 120 3.17 12.23 -2.95
C GLY A 120 4.06 11.33 -3.81
N THR A 121 5.35 11.21 -3.48
CA THR A 121 6.27 10.34 -4.21
C THR A 121 5.81 8.89 -4.11
N VAL A 122 5.68 8.21 -5.26
CA VAL A 122 5.38 6.79 -5.33
C VAL A 122 6.61 6.00 -4.87
N LEU A 123 6.45 5.28 -3.76
CA LEU A 123 7.46 4.38 -3.19
C LEU A 123 7.27 2.94 -3.70
N PHE A 124 6.02 2.58 -4.00
CA PHE A 124 5.66 1.33 -4.64
C PHE A 124 4.35 1.50 -5.42
N ASP A 125 4.28 0.89 -6.60
CA ASP A 125 3.03 0.65 -7.32
C ASP A 125 3.06 -0.73 -7.98
N MET A 126 1.90 -1.22 -8.40
CA MET A 126 1.75 -2.58 -8.96
C MET A 126 2.59 -2.84 -10.21
N SER A 127 2.93 -1.81 -11.00
CA SER A 127 3.76 -1.97 -12.20
C SER A 127 5.21 -2.31 -11.88
N MET A 128 5.66 -2.04 -10.65
CA MET A 128 7.00 -2.41 -10.17
C MET A 128 7.13 -3.92 -9.93
N GLY A 129 6.00 -4.62 -9.76
CA GLY A 129 5.93 -6.07 -9.60
C GLY A 129 6.24 -6.59 -8.20
N LYS A 130 5.92 -7.87 -7.98
CA LYS A 130 5.99 -8.53 -6.67
C LYS A 130 7.38 -8.49 -6.03
N GLU A 131 8.45 -8.67 -6.82
CA GLU A 131 9.81 -8.66 -6.28
C GLU A 131 10.19 -7.29 -5.70
N ALA A 132 9.71 -6.19 -6.30
CA ALA A 132 9.91 -4.85 -5.77
C ALA A 132 9.16 -4.66 -4.45
N PHE A 133 7.94 -5.20 -4.36
CA PHE A 133 7.16 -5.19 -3.12
C PHE A 133 7.85 -5.97 -2.00
N ASP A 134 8.24 -7.23 -2.26
CA ASP A 134 8.87 -8.11 -1.27
C ASP A 134 10.21 -7.54 -0.74
N ARG A 135 10.88 -6.70 -1.54
CA ARG A 135 12.16 -6.05 -1.20
C ARG A 135 12.02 -4.59 -0.78
N LEU A 136 10.80 -4.06 -0.72
CA LEU A 136 10.57 -2.68 -0.34
C LEU A 136 11.11 -2.44 1.07
N VAL A 137 11.87 -1.36 1.22
CA VAL A 137 12.34 -0.86 2.51
C VAL A 137 11.96 0.60 2.61
N LEU A 138 11.16 0.94 3.63
CA LEU A 138 10.77 2.30 3.95
C LEU A 138 11.54 2.75 5.19
N THR A 139 12.02 3.99 5.20
CA THR A 139 12.76 4.55 6.33
C THR A 139 12.18 5.91 6.73
N GLY A 140 12.12 6.17 8.02
CA GLY A 140 11.66 7.45 8.56
C GLY A 140 12.64 8.60 8.31
N GLY A 141 13.90 8.32 7.98
CA GLY A 141 14.92 9.37 7.83
C GLY A 141 15.12 10.18 9.13
N PRO A 142 15.72 11.38 9.05
CA PRO A 142 16.04 12.17 10.24
C PRO A 142 14.81 12.79 10.90
N ASP A 143 13.81 13.20 10.12
CA ASP A 143 12.64 13.94 10.60
C ASP A 143 11.41 13.03 10.84
N GLY A 144 11.53 11.73 10.53
CA GLY A 144 10.39 10.84 10.41
C GLY A 144 9.72 10.96 9.03
N ALA A 145 8.91 9.95 8.70
CA ALA A 145 8.13 9.91 7.48
C ALA A 145 6.76 9.28 7.76
N VAL A 146 5.74 9.74 7.05
CA VAL A 146 4.46 9.04 6.96
C VAL A 146 4.29 8.57 5.52
N CYS A 147 4.09 7.27 5.35
CA CYS A 147 3.73 6.70 4.07
C CYS A 147 2.25 6.28 4.12
N ARG A 148 1.57 6.28 2.97
CA ARG A 148 0.20 5.78 2.86
C ARG A 148 0.14 4.62 1.90
N ILE A 149 -0.53 3.56 2.32
CA ILE A 149 -1.04 2.54 1.40
C ILE A 149 -2.38 3.05 0.89
N ASN A 150 -2.56 3.12 -0.43
CA ASN A 150 -3.81 3.54 -1.04
C ASN A 150 -4.35 2.42 -1.93
N LEU A 151 -5.60 2.00 -1.71
CA LEU A 151 -6.33 1.18 -2.67
C LEU A 151 -6.92 2.11 -3.73
N LEU A 152 -6.48 1.95 -4.97
CA LEU A 152 -6.81 2.83 -6.10
C LEU A 152 -8.06 2.36 -6.84
N SER A 153 -8.16 1.06 -7.08
CA SER A 153 -9.30 0.44 -7.76
C SER A 153 -9.41 -1.04 -7.43
N ALA A 154 -10.61 -1.59 -7.59
CA ALA A 154 -10.90 -3.01 -7.62
C ALA A 154 -12.25 -3.22 -8.34
N ASP A 155 -12.52 -4.45 -8.78
CA ASP A 155 -13.79 -4.79 -9.43
C ASP A 155 -14.97 -4.76 -8.45
N GLU A 156 -14.77 -5.27 -7.22
CA GLU A 156 -15.80 -5.32 -6.19
C GLU A 156 -15.74 -4.14 -5.23
N ALA A 157 -16.91 -3.63 -4.85
CA ALA A 157 -17.04 -2.53 -3.89
C ALA A 157 -16.60 -2.91 -2.46
N ASP A 158 -16.59 -4.20 -2.14
CA ASP A 158 -16.14 -4.74 -0.84
C ASP A 158 -14.75 -5.39 -0.93
N ALA A 159 -14.01 -5.14 -2.01
CA ALA A 159 -12.64 -5.60 -2.16
C ALA A 159 -11.71 -4.97 -1.10
N SER A 160 -10.73 -5.73 -0.64
CA SER A 160 -9.79 -5.29 0.38
C SER A 160 -8.49 -6.10 0.34
N ILE A 161 -7.42 -5.49 0.85
CA ILE A 161 -6.13 -6.14 1.05
C ILE A 161 -5.60 -5.81 2.43
N THR A 162 -4.95 -6.79 3.07
CA THR A 162 -4.13 -6.58 4.27
C THR A 162 -2.67 -6.67 3.88
N VAL A 163 -1.97 -5.54 3.98
CA VAL A 163 -0.52 -5.47 3.84
C VAL A 163 0.12 -5.72 5.20
N GLU A 164 1.11 -6.60 5.23
CA GLU A 164 1.91 -6.87 6.40
C GLU A 164 3.37 -6.50 6.17
N PHE A 165 4.02 -5.99 7.21
CA PHE A 165 5.45 -5.63 7.21
C PHE A 165 6.06 -5.78 8.60
N ILE A 166 7.39 -5.78 8.67
CA ILE A 166 8.15 -5.74 9.91
C ILE A 166 8.59 -4.32 10.19
N TYR A 167 8.14 -3.76 11.30
CA TYR A 167 8.52 -2.46 11.81
C TYR A 167 9.66 -2.59 12.83
N HIS A 168 10.80 -1.97 12.55
CA HIS A 168 12.03 -2.16 13.34
C HIS A 168 12.84 -0.85 13.46
N PRO A 169 13.79 -0.74 14.41
CA PRO A 169 14.75 0.37 14.41
C PRO A 169 15.70 0.29 13.21
N THR A 170 16.15 1.43 12.70
CA THR A 170 17.28 1.47 11.75
C THR A 170 18.57 1.12 12.48
N PHE A 171 19.43 0.28 11.87
CA PHE A 171 20.73 -0.11 12.41
C PHE A 171 21.83 0.90 12.10
#